data_AF-A0A930IVH9-F1
#
_entry.id   AF-A0A930IVH9-F1
#
_cell.length_a   1.000
_cell.length_b   1.000
_cell.length_c   1.000
_cell.angle_alpha   90.00
_cell.angle_beta   90.00
_cell.angle_gamma   90.00
#
_symmetry.space_group_name_H-M   'P 1'
#
loop_
_entity.id
_entity.type
_entity.pdbx_description
1 polymer ?
#
loop_
_entity_poly.entity_id
_entity_poly.type
_entity_poly.pdbx_seq_one_letter_code
_entity_poly.pdbx_strand_id
1 'polypeptide(L)'
;MNKVILTITLSSLLFACGSAKLTEEQRMQNEIKRDVPFQLDSLKSINNDCWSFASNGIITVEPDYEIRDEGSLSVYHTFFDEPKQAQQSNIVWRNLFVKKRKHRIICVDRVLKDDKTKGIIYVLQSRNKSYASCGHYNWD
;
A
#
# COMPACT_ATOMS: atom_id res chain seq x y z
N MET A 1 -40.69 -37.46 2.82
CA MET A 1 -40.34 -36.08 3.23
C MET A 1 -38.83 -35.83 3.39
N ASN A 2 -37.99 -36.82 3.72
CA ASN A 2 -36.54 -36.61 3.93
C ASN A 2 -35.69 -36.39 2.66
N LYS A 3 -36.09 -36.89 1.49
CA LYS A 3 -35.28 -36.76 0.27
C LYS A 3 -35.28 -35.35 -0.33
N VAL A 4 -36.40 -34.64 -0.23
CA VAL A 4 -36.57 -33.29 -0.82
C VAL A 4 -35.76 -32.24 -0.06
N ILE A 5 -35.74 -32.34 1.28
CA ILE A 5 -34.96 -31.43 2.14
C ILE A 5 -33.45 -31.60 1.87
N LEU A 6 -32.98 -32.83 1.68
CA LEU A 6 -31.57 -33.12 1.38
C LEU A 6 -31.14 -32.55 0.02
N THR A 7 -32.01 -32.62 -1.00
CA THR A 7 -31.69 -32.06 -2.32
C THR A 7 -31.65 -30.53 -2.28
N ILE A 8 -32.54 -29.88 -1.51
CA ILE A 8 -32.58 -28.41 -1.38
C ILE A 8 -31.36 -27.88 -0.62
N THR A 9 -30.90 -28.57 0.42
CA THR A 9 -29.66 -28.21 1.15
C THR A 9 -28.41 -28.44 0.31
N LEU A 10 -28.34 -29.50 -0.50
CA LEU A 10 -27.21 -29.73 -1.41
C LEU A 10 -27.16 -28.70 -2.56
N SER A 11 -28.32 -28.31 -3.08
CA SER A 11 -28.45 -27.29 -4.13
C SER A 11 -28.00 -25.92 -3.63
N SER A 12 -28.37 -25.55 -2.39
CA SER A 12 -27.98 -24.27 -1.79
C SER A 12 -26.49 -24.19 -1.43
N LEU A 13 -25.83 -25.32 -1.12
CA LEU A 13 -24.38 -25.38 -0.99
C LEU A 13 -23.62 -25.20 -2.32
N LEU A 14 -24.19 -25.68 -3.43
CA LEU A 14 -23.55 -25.55 -4.76
C LEU A 14 -23.60 -24.11 -5.31
N PHE A 15 -24.62 -23.32 -4.94
CA PHE A 15 -24.68 -21.89 -5.29
C PHE A 15 -23.83 -20.98 -4.40
N ALA A 16 -23.32 -21.47 -3.27
CA ALA A 16 -22.46 -20.69 -2.37
C ALA A 16 -20.97 -20.70 -2.78
N CYS A 17 -20.57 -21.51 -3.76
CA CYS A 17 -19.18 -21.65 -4.23
C CYS A 17 -18.81 -20.75 -5.42
N GLY A 18 -19.66 -19.78 -5.79
CA GLY A 18 -19.30 -18.73 -6.73
C GLY A 18 -18.64 -17.56 -6.00
N SER A 19 -17.37 -17.67 -5.60
CA SER A 19 -16.63 -16.49 -5.12
C SER A 19 -16.69 -15.41 -6.20
N ALA A 20 -17.32 -14.27 -5.88
CA ALA A 20 -17.38 -13.15 -6.80
C ALA A 20 -15.94 -12.76 -7.18
N LYS A 21 -15.61 -12.85 -8.48
CA LYS A 21 -14.28 -12.51 -8.95
C LYS A 21 -13.99 -11.05 -8.59
N LEU A 22 -12.95 -10.84 -7.78
CA LEU A 22 -12.49 -9.49 -7.44
C LEU A 22 -12.15 -8.73 -8.73
N THR A 23 -12.53 -7.45 -8.77
CA THR A 23 -12.08 -6.51 -9.80
C THR A 23 -10.57 -6.31 -9.70
N GLU A 24 -9.94 -5.82 -10.77
CA GLU A 24 -8.50 -5.53 -10.75
C GLU A 24 -8.14 -4.51 -9.67
N GLU A 25 -8.97 -3.47 -9.49
CA GLU A 25 -8.80 -2.49 -8.42
C GLU A 25 -8.84 -3.13 -7.04
N GLN A 26 -9.81 -4.02 -6.78
CA GLN A 26 -9.92 -4.71 -5.49
C GLN A 26 -8.73 -5.63 -5.23
N ARG A 27 -8.23 -6.33 -6.27
CA ARG A 27 -7.00 -7.13 -6.17
C ARG A 27 -5.81 -6.24 -5.84
N MET A 28 -5.69 -5.10 -6.50
CA MET A 28 -4.63 -4.14 -6.27
C MET A 28 -4.64 -3.59 -4.84
N GLN A 29 -5.80 -3.17 -4.35
CA GLN A 29 -5.97 -2.70 -2.98
C GLN A 29 -5.59 -3.77 -1.95
N ASN A 30 -5.98 -5.02 -2.17
CA ASN A 30 -5.60 -6.14 -1.31
C ASN A 30 -4.09 -6.39 -1.33
N GLU A 31 -3.44 -6.25 -2.49
CA GLU A 31 -2.00 -6.36 -2.59
C GLU A 31 -1.27 -5.23 -1.86
N ILE A 32 -1.74 -3.98 -2.01
CA ILE A 32 -1.16 -2.82 -1.29
C ILE A 32 -1.24 -3.04 0.22
N LYS A 33 -2.41 -3.43 0.74
CA LYS A 33 -2.61 -3.72 2.17
C LYS A 33 -1.68 -4.82 2.69
N ARG A 34 -1.31 -5.79 1.86
CA ARG A 34 -0.37 -6.86 2.21
C ARG A 34 1.09 -6.40 2.13
N ASP A 35 1.40 -5.56 1.16
CA ASP A 35 2.77 -5.19 0.83
C ASP A 35 3.29 -4.04 1.72
N VAL A 36 2.40 -3.21 2.29
CA VAL A 36 2.70 -2.14 3.25
C VAL A 36 2.75 -2.69 4.69
N PRO A 37 3.80 -2.41 5.50
CA PRO A 37 4.02 -3.04 6.80
C PRO A 37 3.26 -2.36 7.95
N PHE A 38 2.13 -1.71 7.68
CA PHE A 38 1.32 -1.02 8.69
C PHE A 38 -0.15 -1.01 8.30
N GLN A 39 -1.02 -0.81 9.29
CA GLN A 39 -2.46 -0.87 9.11
C GLN A 39 -2.99 0.36 8.34
N LEU A 40 -3.80 0.09 7.33
CA LEU A 40 -4.53 1.07 6.54
C LEU A 40 -6.03 0.94 6.85
N ASP A 41 -6.56 1.82 7.69
CA ASP A 41 -7.99 1.77 8.09
C ASP A 41 -8.92 2.20 6.95
N SER A 42 -8.42 3.06 6.07
CA SER A 42 -9.09 3.36 4.80
C SER A 42 -8.08 3.40 3.67
N LEU A 43 -8.49 2.92 2.50
CA LEU A 43 -7.74 2.98 1.25
C LEU A 43 -8.72 3.26 0.12
N LYS A 44 -8.58 4.40 -0.55
CA LYS A 44 -9.48 4.83 -1.63
C LYS A 44 -8.68 5.16 -2.88
N SER A 45 -9.10 4.62 -4.01
CA SER A 45 -8.49 4.95 -5.30
C SER A 45 -8.67 6.43 -5.61
N ILE A 46 -7.60 7.06 -6.06
CA ILE A 46 -7.61 8.40 -6.67
C ILE A 46 -7.57 8.21 -8.20
N ASN A 47 -6.68 7.35 -8.68
CA ASN A 47 -6.56 6.92 -10.06
C ASN A 47 -5.97 5.49 -10.12
N ASN A 48 -5.66 5.00 -11.33
CA ASN A 48 -5.25 3.61 -11.55
C ASN A 48 -4.03 3.16 -10.74
N ASP A 49 -3.12 4.07 -10.41
CA ASP A 49 -1.84 3.76 -9.75
C ASP A 49 -1.65 4.55 -8.46
N CYS A 50 -2.71 5.21 -7.96
CA CYS A 50 -2.63 6.10 -6.80
C CYS A 50 -3.85 5.95 -5.88
N TRP A 51 -3.59 5.84 -4.59
CA TRP A 51 -4.62 5.67 -3.55
C TRP A 51 -4.36 6.64 -2.39
N SER A 52 -5.42 7.27 -1.89
CA SER A 52 -5.39 7.94 -0.60
C SER A 52 -5.62 6.94 0.53
N PHE A 53 -4.98 7.17 1.67
CA PHE A 53 -5.21 6.37 2.86
C PHE A 53 -5.30 7.22 4.13
N ALA A 54 -5.93 6.64 5.14
CA ALA A 54 -5.84 7.12 6.51
C ALA A 54 -5.70 5.92 7.46
N SER A 55 -4.92 6.13 8.51
CA SER A 55 -4.80 5.27 9.68
C SER A 55 -5.26 6.06 10.90
N ASN A 56 -6.07 5.47 11.76
CA ASN A 56 -6.58 6.10 12.97
C ASN A 56 -5.51 6.28 14.05
N GLY A 57 -4.34 5.65 13.87
CA GLY A 57 -3.16 5.85 14.71
C GLY A 57 -1.97 6.47 13.98
N ILE A 58 -0.92 6.69 14.74
CA ILE A 58 0.38 7.17 14.24
C ILE A 58 1.17 5.97 13.73
N ILE A 59 1.53 5.99 12.45
CA ILE A 59 2.45 5.01 11.86
C ILE A 59 3.88 5.36 12.29
N THR A 60 4.49 4.49 13.10
CA THR A 60 5.81 4.69 13.70
C THR A 60 6.96 4.14 12.87
N VAL A 61 6.68 3.59 11.69
CA VAL A 61 7.71 3.18 10.73
C VAL A 61 8.51 4.43 10.35
N GLU A 62 9.84 4.34 10.37
CA GLU A 62 10.73 5.45 10.00
C GLU A 62 10.66 5.71 8.49
N PRO A 63 10.83 6.96 8.04
CA PRO A 63 10.82 7.27 6.62
C PRO A 63 12.14 6.86 5.95
N ASP A 64 12.11 6.61 4.65
CA ASP A 64 13.32 6.59 3.83
C ASP A 64 13.75 8.03 3.49
N TYR A 65 12.77 8.92 3.32
CA TYR A 65 12.98 10.34 3.05
C TYR A 65 12.02 11.25 3.81
N GLU A 66 12.50 12.43 4.18
CA GLU A 66 11.68 13.57 4.55
C GLU A 66 11.60 14.54 3.39
N ILE A 67 10.40 15.00 3.06
CA ILE A 67 10.16 16.11 2.16
C ILE A 67 9.65 17.26 3.00
N ARG A 68 10.45 18.32 3.06
CA ARG A 68 10.17 19.51 3.88
C ARG A 68 9.32 20.52 3.10
N ASP A 69 8.78 21.50 3.79
CA ASP A 69 7.87 22.51 3.24
C ASP A 69 8.55 23.43 2.22
N GLU A 70 9.86 23.65 2.34
CA GLU A 70 10.68 24.32 1.34
C GLU A 70 11.01 23.46 0.11
N GLY A 71 10.55 22.20 0.08
CA GLY A 71 10.77 21.25 -1.01
C GLY A 71 12.10 20.50 -0.95
N SER A 72 12.87 20.64 0.12
CA SER A 72 14.10 19.88 0.32
C SER A 72 13.79 18.40 0.61
N LEU A 73 14.69 17.53 0.16
CA LEU A 73 14.64 16.09 0.40
C LEU A 73 15.79 15.71 1.34
N SER A 74 15.48 15.20 2.52
CA SER A 74 16.45 14.65 3.48
C SER A 74 16.34 13.13 3.52
N VAL A 75 17.47 12.42 3.53
CA VAL A 75 17.51 10.95 3.53
C VAL A 75 17.83 10.44 4.93
N TYR A 76 16.96 9.59 5.49
CA TYR A 76 16.97 9.26 6.92
C TYR A 76 18.04 8.21 7.33
N HIS A 77 18.63 7.49 6.37
CA HIS A 77 19.60 6.39 6.62
C HIS A 77 20.90 6.51 5.80
N THR A 78 21.52 7.69 5.76
CA THR A 78 22.68 7.90 4.87
C THR A 78 24.01 7.44 5.44
N PHE A 79 24.34 7.79 6.69
CA PHE A 79 25.71 7.57 7.20
C PHE A 79 25.77 7.11 8.66
N PHE A 80 24.84 7.54 9.51
CA PHE A 80 24.81 7.21 10.94
C PHE A 80 23.36 7.01 11.40
N ASP A 81 23.15 6.11 12.36
CA ASP A 81 21.86 5.95 13.00
C ASP A 81 21.59 7.17 13.89
N GLU A 82 20.75 8.08 13.42
CA GLU A 82 20.24 9.18 14.24
C GLU A 82 19.22 8.66 15.26
N PRO A 83 19.01 9.36 16.38
CA PRO A 83 17.92 9.06 17.28
C PRO A 83 16.59 9.03 16.53
N LYS A 84 15.72 8.08 16.88
CA LYS A 84 14.36 8.02 16.33
C LYS A 84 13.65 9.35 16.58
N GLN A 85 13.21 10.02 15.52
CA GLN A 85 12.43 11.25 15.65
C GLN A 85 10.95 10.94 15.47
N ALA A 86 10.10 11.69 16.17
CA ALA A 86 8.67 11.66 15.91
C ALA A 86 8.36 12.42 14.62
N GLN A 87 7.39 11.94 13.84
CA GLN A 87 6.96 12.64 12.64
C GLN A 87 6.38 14.01 12.98
N GLN A 88 6.95 15.06 12.39
CA GLN A 88 6.41 16.41 12.46
C GLN A 88 5.26 16.60 11.46
N SER A 89 4.26 17.40 11.81
CA SER A 89 3.03 17.55 11.00
C SER A 89 3.24 18.33 9.70
N ASN A 90 4.27 19.18 9.61
CA ASN A 90 4.64 19.94 8.42
C ASN A 90 5.59 19.18 7.48
N ILE A 91 6.05 17.99 7.85
CA ILE A 91 7.01 17.20 7.06
C ILE A 91 6.31 15.97 6.47
N VAL A 92 6.46 15.78 5.17
CA VAL A 92 6.01 14.55 4.50
C VAL A 92 7.08 13.50 4.68
N TRP A 93 6.70 12.38 5.28
CA TRP A 93 7.53 11.19 5.38
C TRP A 93 7.24 10.27 4.20
N ARG A 94 8.27 9.89 3.46
CA ARG A 94 8.19 8.96 2.33
C ARG A 94 8.81 7.62 2.70
N ASN A 95 8.09 6.54 2.43
CA ASN A 95 8.69 5.20 2.38
C ASN A 95 8.62 4.59 0.98
N LEU A 96 9.65 3.80 0.65
CA LEU A 96 9.74 3.03 -0.58
C LEU A 96 9.82 1.53 -0.25
N PHE A 97 8.73 0.80 -0.50
CA PHE A 97 8.72 -0.64 -0.35
C PHE A 97 9.00 -1.34 -1.68
N VAL A 98 10.21 -1.86 -1.84
CA VAL A 98 10.62 -2.60 -3.04
C VAL A 98 10.19 -4.07 -2.93
N LYS A 99 9.28 -4.53 -3.80
CA LYS A 99 8.83 -5.92 -3.85
C LYS A 99 9.42 -6.63 -5.07
N LYS A 100 10.64 -7.16 -4.89
CA LYS A 100 11.43 -7.80 -5.96
C LYS A 100 10.66 -8.87 -6.74
N ARG A 101 9.99 -9.81 -6.04
CA ARG A 101 9.22 -10.88 -6.70
C ARG A 101 8.06 -10.38 -7.57
N LYS A 102 7.57 -9.16 -7.32
CA LYS A 102 6.47 -8.55 -8.05
C LYS A 102 6.91 -7.45 -9.02
N HIS A 103 8.21 -7.15 -9.08
CA HIS A 103 8.76 -6.08 -9.93
C HIS A 103 8.04 -4.74 -9.75
N ARG A 104 7.81 -4.37 -8.48
CA ARG A 104 7.11 -3.13 -8.13
C ARG A 104 7.76 -2.42 -6.97
N ILE A 105 7.57 -1.10 -6.95
CA ILE A 105 7.87 -0.22 -5.84
C ILE A 105 6.54 0.36 -5.36
N ILE A 106 6.32 0.32 -4.05
CA ILE A 106 5.18 0.99 -3.43
C ILE A 106 5.74 2.20 -2.71
N CYS A 107 5.37 3.37 -3.18
CA CYS A 107 5.78 4.63 -2.59
C CYS A 107 4.66 5.12 -1.69
N VAL A 108 4.99 5.47 -0.46
CA VAL A 108 4.02 5.94 0.54
C VAL A 108 4.47 7.29 1.05
N ASP A 109 3.74 8.33 0.68
CA ASP A 109 3.91 9.68 1.22
C ASP A 109 2.87 9.89 2.32
N ARG A 110 3.31 10.22 3.53
CA ARG A 110 2.42 10.37 4.68
C ARG A 110 2.72 11.61 5.49
N VAL A 111 1.69 12.12 6.14
CA VAL A 111 1.73 13.24 7.08
C VAL A 111 0.99 12.89 8.36
N LEU A 112 1.42 13.50 9.47
CA LEU A 112 0.68 13.47 10.72
C LEU A 112 -0.33 14.62 10.76
N LYS A 113 -1.61 14.31 10.92
CA LYS A 113 -2.68 15.31 11.02
C LYS A 113 -3.78 14.84 11.97
N ASP A 114 -4.08 15.63 12.99
CA ASP A 114 -5.10 15.33 14.02
C ASP A 114 -4.84 13.98 14.72
N ASP A 115 -3.60 13.72 15.14
CA ASP A 115 -3.13 12.46 15.74
C ASP A 115 -3.35 11.20 14.87
N LYS A 116 -3.53 11.40 13.57
CA LYS A 116 -3.76 10.35 12.58
C LYS A 116 -2.73 10.44 11.47
N THR A 117 -2.25 9.31 10.99
CA THR A 117 -1.47 9.28 9.77
C THR A 117 -2.38 9.26 8.55
N LYS A 118 -2.21 10.24 7.66
CA LYS A 118 -2.91 10.32 6.37
C LYS A 118 -1.87 10.36 5.27
N GLY A 119 -2.21 9.91 4.08
CA GLY A 119 -1.24 9.94 2.99
C GLY A 119 -1.74 9.45 1.67
N ILE A 120 -0.78 9.31 0.76
CA ILE A 120 -0.96 8.83 -0.60
C ILE A 120 0.00 7.66 -0.81
N ILE A 121 -0.52 6.62 -1.44
CA ILE A 121 0.24 5.48 -1.93
C ILE A 121 0.19 5.54 -3.44
N TYR A 122 1.35 5.53 -4.09
CA TYR A 122 1.43 5.34 -5.53
C TYR A 122 2.31 4.15 -5.86
N VAL A 123 1.85 3.38 -6.84
CA VAL A 123 2.46 2.10 -7.19
C VAL A 123 3.13 2.20 -8.52
N LEU A 124 4.37 1.76 -8.52
CA LEU A 124 5.32 1.95 -9.56
C LEU A 124 5.70 0.56 -10.07
N GLN A 125 5.18 0.17 -11.24
CA GLN A 125 5.26 -1.19 -11.75
C GLN A 125 5.60 -1.22 -13.24
N SER A 126 6.64 -1.98 -13.61
CA SER A 126 7.02 -2.17 -15.02
C SER A 126 5.94 -2.95 -15.77
N ARG A 127 5.61 -2.50 -16.99
CA ARG A 127 4.73 -3.21 -17.94
C ARG A 127 5.30 -4.57 -18.32
N ASN A 128 6.63 -4.67 -18.44
CA ASN A 128 7.33 -5.88 -18.84
C ASN A 128 7.58 -6.84 -17.65
N LYS A 129 7.25 -6.43 -16.41
CA LYS A 129 7.49 -7.18 -15.17
C LYS A 129 8.94 -7.68 -15.05
N SER A 130 9.90 -6.96 -15.62
CA SER A 130 11.33 -7.23 -15.55
C SER A 130 12.04 -6.05 -14.87
N TYR A 131 13.06 -6.32 -14.05
CA TYR A 131 13.93 -5.25 -13.54
C TYR A 131 14.93 -4.90 -14.63
N ALA A 132 15.08 -3.60 -14.94
CA ALA A 132 16.29 -3.14 -15.59
C ALA A 132 17.49 -3.43 -14.66
N SER A 133 18.64 -3.71 -15.25
CA SER A 133 19.89 -3.94 -14.53
C SER A 133 20.19 -2.79 -13.55
N CYS A 134 20.95 -3.10 -12.50
CA CYS A 134 21.30 -2.16 -11.43
C CYS A 134 21.77 -0.81 -12.01
N GLY A 135 21.10 0.28 -11.66
CA GLY A 135 21.45 1.63 -12.11
C GLY A 135 20.49 2.30 -13.10
N HIS A 136 19.48 1.59 -13.63
CA HIS A 136 18.46 2.20 -14.49
C HIS A 136 17.06 2.04 -13.89
N TYR A 137 16.47 3.13 -13.40
CA TYR A 137 15.02 3.21 -13.18
C TYR A 137 14.38 3.53 -14.53
N ASN A 138 14.24 2.51 -15.38
CA ASN A 138 13.43 2.65 -16.59
C ASN A 138 11.96 2.54 -16.20
N TRP A 139 11.28 3.68 -16.28
CA TRP A 139 9.83 3.80 -16.25
C TRP A 139 9.34 3.66 -17.70
N ASP A 140 9.43 2.45 -18.25
CA ASP A 140 8.84 2.12 -19.57
C ASP A 140 7.31 2.29 -19.57
#